data_AF-F5XSP6-F1
#
_entry.id   AF-F5XSP6-F1
#
_cell.length_a   1.000
_cell.length_b   1.000
_cell.length_c   1.000
_cell.angle_alpha   90.00
_cell.angle_beta   90.00
_cell.angle_gamma   90.00
#
_symmetry.space_group_name_H-M   'P 1'
#
loop_
_entity.id
_entity.type
_entity.pdbx_description
1 polymer ?
#
loop_
_entity_poly.entity_id
_entity_poly.type
_entity_poly.pdbx_seq_one_letter_code
_entity_poly.pdbx_strand_id
1 'polypeptide(L)'
;MVAKAERDAERLNTPGRRKRSLLPRFRWDRDTFGQFAEGFARFMGTARFLAWMTIIIICWVLWNIPFGPPRPQFDAYPFIFLTLVLSLQASYAAPLILLAQNRQEARDRVALERDREQATQSRADMDYLAREIAGLRMSVGELATRDYLRSELRSELRSILAELDDEERERERSQLGEHRRGER
;
A
#
# COMPACT_ATOMS: atom_id res chain seq x y z
N MET A 1 -37.91 -30.14 -40.96
CA MET A 1 -37.48 -28.73 -41.11
C MET A 1 -36.75 -28.16 -39.88
N VAL A 2 -36.48 -28.95 -38.83
CA VAL A 2 -35.88 -28.43 -37.57
C VAL A 2 -34.34 -28.42 -37.57
N ALA A 3 -33.69 -29.39 -38.24
CA ALA A 3 -32.22 -29.52 -38.23
C ALA A 3 -31.45 -28.42 -39.00
N LYS A 4 -32.13 -27.60 -39.80
CA LYS A 4 -31.50 -26.48 -40.52
C LYS A 4 -31.42 -25.21 -39.67
N ALA A 5 -32.38 -25.03 -38.76
CA ALA A 5 -32.48 -23.84 -37.92
C ALA A 5 -31.37 -23.78 -36.84
N GLU A 6 -30.96 -24.92 -36.27
CA GLU A 6 -29.86 -24.96 -35.29
C GLU A 6 -28.50 -24.63 -35.92
N ARG A 7 -28.25 -25.10 -37.16
CA ARG A 7 -27.00 -24.78 -37.89
C ARG A 7 -26.88 -23.30 -38.23
N ASP A 8 -28.00 -22.59 -38.40
CA ASP A 8 -28.02 -21.16 -38.67
C ASP A 8 -27.82 -20.34 -37.37
N ALA A 9 -28.28 -20.83 -36.22
CA ALA A 9 -28.04 -20.20 -34.91
C ALA A 9 -26.57 -20.33 -34.45
N GLU A 10 -25.91 -21.45 -34.75
CA GLU A 10 -24.50 -21.69 -34.40
C GLU A 10 -23.53 -20.82 -35.21
N ARG A 11 -23.91 -20.41 -36.43
CA ARG A 11 -23.12 -19.50 -37.28
C ARG A 11 -23.18 -18.05 -36.85
N LEU A 12 -24.18 -17.66 -36.05
CA LEU A 12 -24.32 -16.28 -35.55
C LEU A 12 -23.42 -15.97 -34.34
N ASN A 13 -22.82 -17.00 -33.71
CA ASN A 13 -22.02 -16.85 -32.49
C ASN A 13 -20.49 -16.84 -32.71
N THR A 14 -20.03 -16.70 -33.95
CA THR A 14 -18.61 -16.45 -34.20
C THR A 14 -18.38 -14.94 -34.18
N PRO A 15 -17.72 -14.36 -33.16
CA PRO A 15 -17.41 -12.93 -33.16
C PRO A 15 -16.61 -12.62 -34.42
N GLY A 16 -17.22 -11.79 -35.27
CA GLY A 16 -16.72 -11.40 -36.57
C GLY A 16 -15.26 -10.93 -36.47
N ARG A 17 -14.42 -11.66 -37.21
CA ARG A 17 -13.09 -11.30 -37.69
C ARG A 17 -12.85 -9.78 -37.60
N ARG A 18 -12.04 -9.35 -36.63
CA ARG A 18 -11.54 -7.97 -36.53
C ARG A 18 -11.11 -7.52 -37.92
N LYS A 19 -11.76 -6.48 -38.46
CA LYS A 19 -11.31 -5.79 -39.68
C LYS A 19 -9.82 -5.50 -39.50
N ARG A 20 -8.98 -6.12 -40.34
CA ARG A 20 -7.55 -5.78 -40.44
C ARG A 20 -7.51 -4.31 -40.86
N SER A 21 -7.28 -3.42 -39.90
CA SER A 21 -6.91 -2.03 -40.15
C SER A 21 -5.67 -2.07 -41.06
N LEU A 22 -5.85 -1.69 -42.33
CA LEU A 22 -4.77 -1.52 -43.30
C LEU A 22 -3.98 -0.23 -43.07
N LEU A 23 -4.43 0.64 -42.17
CA LEU A 23 -3.62 1.76 -41.71
C LEU A 23 -2.47 1.21 -40.85
N PRO A 24 -1.21 1.57 -41.16
CA PRO A 24 -0.11 1.32 -40.24
C PRO A 24 -0.48 2.05 -38.95
N ARG A 25 -0.81 1.27 -37.92
CA ARG A 25 -0.92 1.81 -36.57
C ARG A 25 0.48 2.28 -36.23
N PHE A 26 0.74 3.57 -36.45
CA PHE A 26 1.88 4.26 -35.89
C PHE A 26 1.69 4.16 -34.38
N ARG A 27 2.18 3.04 -33.82
CA ARG A 27 2.28 2.83 -32.39
C ARG A 27 3.38 3.78 -31.98
N TRP A 28 2.99 5.04 -31.80
CA TRP A 28 3.81 5.99 -31.07
C TRP A 28 4.20 5.28 -29.80
N ASP A 29 5.49 5.04 -29.64
CA ASP A 29 5.98 4.15 -28.60
C ASP A 29 5.66 4.78 -27.25
N ARG A 30 4.56 4.32 -26.65
CA ARG A 30 3.99 4.88 -25.42
C ARG A 30 5.01 4.84 -24.29
N ASP A 31 5.97 3.93 -24.34
CA ASP A 31 7.03 3.82 -23.36
C ASP A 31 8.08 4.93 -23.49
N THR A 32 8.50 5.30 -24.70
CA THR A 32 9.49 6.39 -24.89
C THR A 32 8.91 7.76 -24.54
N PHE A 33 7.66 8.02 -24.96
CA PHE A 33 6.96 9.26 -24.60
C PHE A 33 6.59 9.31 -23.12
N GLY A 34 6.31 8.16 -22.52
CA GLY A 34 6.10 8.03 -21.08
C GLY A 34 7.35 8.45 -20.30
N GLN A 35 8.51 7.88 -20.61
CA GLN A 35 9.76 8.23 -19.93
C GLN A 35 10.12 9.72 -20.09
N PHE A 36 9.89 10.29 -21.27
CA PHE A 36 10.08 11.73 -21.51
C PHE A 36 9.14 12.58 -20.63
N ALA A 37 7.85 12.23 -20.57
CA ALA A 37 6.88 12.92 -19.72
C ALA A 37 7.23 12.82 -18.23
N GLU A 38 7.80 11.70 -17.77
CA GLU A 38 8.28 11.54 -16.39
C GLU A 38 9.45 12.46 -16.05
N GLY A 39 10.40 12.58 -16.99
CA GLY A 39 11.51 13.52 -16.86
C GLY A 39 11.01 14.96 -16.83
N PHE A 40 10.09 15.28 -17.74
CA PHE A 40 9.51 16.62 -17.85
C PHE A 40 8.69 17.02 -16.62
N ALA A 41 7.89 16.10 -16.06
CA ALA A 41 7.12 16.32 -14.84
C ALA A 41 8.03 16.60 -13.63
N ARG A 42 9.11 15.81 -13.45
CA ARG A 42 10.11 16.04 -12.39
C ARG A 42 10.85 17.37 -12.58
N PHE A 43 11.14 17.73 -13.83
CA PHE A 43 11.81 18.97 -14.17
C PHE A 43 10.94 20.20 -13.89
N MET A 44 9.67 20.20 -14.32
CA MET A 44 8.70 21.28 -14.08
C MET A 44 8.37 21.48 -12.59
N GLY A 45 8.40 20.42 -11.78
CA GLY A 45 8.17 20.49 -10.34
C GLY A 45 9.32 21.10 -9.53
N THR A 46 10.45 21.43 -10.16
CA THR A 46 11.65 21.93 -9.47
C THR A 46 11.71 23.46 -9.51
N ALA A 47 11.98 24.12 -8.38
CA ALA A 47 12.14 25.58 -8.29
C ALA A 47 13.21 26.17 -9.24
N ARG A 48 14.19 25.34 -9.64
CA ARG A 48 15.25 25.69 -10.60
C ARG A 48 14.72 25.99 -12.01
N PHE A 49 13.64 25.34 -12.45
CA PHE A 49 13.04 25.60 -13.77
C PHE A 49 12.48 27.02 -13.84
N LEU A 50 11.72 27.42 -12.81
CA LEU A 50 11.15 28.75 -12.72
C LEU A 50 12.24 29.83 -12.71
N ALA A 51 13.31 29.62 -11.93
CA ALA A 51 14.44 30.54 -11.90
C ALA A 51 15.09 30.72 -13.29
N TRP A 52 15.37 29.63 -14.01
CA TRP A 52 15.92 29.71 -15.36
C TRP A 52 14.98 30.41 -16.35
N MET A 53 13.68 30.11 -16.31
CA MET A 53 12.68 30.79 -17.16
C MET A 53 12.63 32.29 -16.88
N THR A 54 12.65 32.70 -15.61
CA THR A 54 12.70 34.11 -15.22
C THR A 54 13.97 34.79 -15.71
N ILE A 55 15.14 34.15 -15.58
CA ILE A 55 16.41 34.68 -16.09
C ILE A 55 16.33 34.91 -17.60
N ILE A 56 15.83 33.95 -18.37
CA ILE A 56 15.69 34.08 -19.83
C ILE A 56 14.80 35.27 -20.20
N ILE A 57 13.65 35.43 -19.53
CA ILE A 57 12.74 36.55 -19.77
C ILE A 57 13.42 37.88 -19.43
N ILE A 58 14.10 37.97 -18.28
CA ILE A 58 14.85 39.17 -17.89
C ILE A 58 15.95 39.49 -18.90
N CYS A 59 16.74 38.49 -19.32
CA CYS A 59 17.77 38.67 -20.33
C CYS A 59 17.20 39.16 -21.66
N TRP A 60 16.07 38.61 -22.10
CA TRP A 60 15.39 39.06 -23.33
C TRP A 60 14.93 40.51 -23.25
N VAL A 61 14.30 40.87 -22.13
CA VAL A 61 13.82 42.23 -21.88
C VAL A 61 15.00 43.20 -21.83
N LEU A 62 16.05 42.88 -21.06
CA LEU A 62 17.25 43.73 -20.97
C LEU A 62 17.97 43.89 -22.31
N TRP A 63 17.99 42.86 -23.14
CA TRP A 63 18.57 42.92 -24.49
C TRP A 63 17.80 43.85 -25.42
N ASN A 64 16.47 43.88 -25.30
CA ASN A 64 15.58 44.64 -26.18
C ASN A 64 15.21 46.04 -25.65
N ILE A 65 15.48 46.34 -24.37
CA ILE A 65 15.33 47.70 -23.86
C ILE A 65 16.41 48.60 -24.49
N PRO A 66 16.03 49.76 -25.08
CA PRO A 66 16.98 50.68 -25.67
C PRO A 66 17.76 51.43 -24.59
N PHE A 67 18.82 50.82 -24.06
CA PHE A 67 19.83 51.52 -23.25
C PHE A 67 20.99 51.98 -24.14
N GLY A 68 20.94 53.23 -24.62
CA GLY A 68 22.06 53.87 -25.35
C GLY A 68 21.77 54.22 -26.82
N PRO A 69 22.81 54.45 -27.66
CA PRO A 69 22.68 54.93 -29.04
C PRO A 69 21.81 53.99 -29.90
N PRO A 70 21.25 54.45 -31.04
CA PRO A 70 20.29 53.67 -31.83
C PRO A 70 20.86 52.31 -32.24
N ARG A 71 20.40 51.26 -31.56
CA ARG A 71 20.65 49.85 -31.89
C ARG A 71 19.42 49.28 -32.59
N PRO A 72 19.57 48.28 -33.47
CA PRO A 72 18.42 47.55 -33.98
C PRO A 72 17.71 46.83 -32.83
N GLN A 73 16.50 47.27 -32.52
CA GLN A 73 15.59 46.63 -31.56
C GLN A 73 14.89 45.45 -32.23
N PHE A 74 15.16 44.23 -31.76
CA PHE A 74 14.55 43.02 -32.33
C PHE A 74 13.08 42.87 -31.91
N ASP A 75 12.76 43.24 -30.67
CA ASP A 75 11.42 43.14 -30.07
C ASP A 75 11.15 44.36 -29.17
N ALA A 76 10.72 45.48 -29.78
CA ALA A 76 10.44 46.71 -29.05
C ALA A 76 9.20 46.59 -28.15
N TYR A 77 9.13 47.40 -27.09
CA TYR A 77 7.94 47.50 -26.24
C TYR A 77 6.69 47.72 -27.11
N PRO A 78 5.68 46.84 -27.06
CA PRO A 78 5.26 45.98 -25.95
C PRO A 78 5.76 44.50 -25.94
N PHE A 79 6.86 44.16 -26.63
CA PHE A 79 7.43 42.80 -26.71
C PHE A 79 6.48 41.76 -27.35
N ILE A 80 6.05 42.03 -28.58
CA ILE A 80 5.09 41.18 -29.29
C ILE A 80 5.68 39.79 -29.57
N PHE A 81 6.98 39.70 -29.86
CA PHE A 81 7.61 38.42 -30.17
C PHE A 81 7.71 37.54 -28.92
N LEU A 82 8.15 38.11 -27.80
CA LEU A 82 8.15 37.41 -26.51
C LEU A 82 6.75 36.88 -26.17
N THR A 83 5.72 37.70 -26.37
CA THR A 83 4.33 37.31 -26.10
C THR A 83 3.86 36.17 -27.00
N LEU A 84 4.18 36.23 -28.30
CA LEU A 84 3.88 35.15 -29.24
C LEU A 84 4.55 33.84 -28.84
N VAL A 85 5.83 33.87 -28.46
CA VAL A 85 6.55 32.68 -28.02
C VAL A 85 5.95 32.11 -26.72
N LEU A 86 5.63 32.96 -25.73
CA LEU A 86 5.02 32.52 -24.47
C LEU A 86 3.62 31.92 -24.66
N SER A 87 2.79 32.51 -25.55
CA SER A 87 1.47 31.94 -25.87
C SER A 87 1.57 30.58 -26.57
N LEU A 88 2.51 30.43 -27.52
CA LEU A 88 2.80 29.15 -28.15
C LEU A 88 3.30 28.13 -27.11
N GLN A 89 4.18 28.57 -26.19
CA GLN A 89 4.69 27.73 -25.11
C GLN A 89 3.55 27.16 -24.25
N ALA A 90 2.60 28.00 -23.84
CA ALA A 90 1.44 27.57 -23.08
C ALA A 90 0.55 26.59 -23.87
N SER A 91 0.35 26.85 -25.17
CA SER A 91 -0.48 26.02 -26.04
C SER A 91 0.06 24.60 -26.22
N TYR A 92 1.37 24.42 -26.38
CA TYR A 92 1.95 23.07 -26.50
C TYR A 92 2.12 22.37 -25.13
N ALA A 93 2.19 23.13 -24.03
CA ALA A 93 2.31 22.55 -22.70
C ALA A 93 1.04 21.78 -22.31
N ALA A 94 -0.15 22.29 -22.65
CA ALA A 94 -1.44 21.66 -22.31
C ALA A 94 -1.56 20.18 -22.76
N PRO A 95 -1.33 19.81 -24.05
CA PRO A 95 -1.39 18.41 -24.46
C PRO A 95 -0.30 17.55 -23.80
N LEU A 96 0.89 18.09 -23.56
CA LEU A 96 1.96 17.36 -22.87
C LEU A 96 1.57 17.06 -21.41
N ILE A 97 0.99 18.04 -20.72
CA ILE A 97 0.49 17.89 -19.35
C ILE A 97 -0.64 16.85 -19.30
N LEU A 98 -1.59 16.89 -20.24
CA LEU A 98 -2.68 15.90 -20.32
C LEU A 98 -2.15 14.47 -20.47
N LEU A 99 -1.08 14.28 -21.26
CA LEU A 99 -0.44 12.97 -21.39
C LEU A 99 0.25 12.52 -20.11
N ALA A 100 0.93 13.45 -19.41
CA ALA A 100 1.53 13.16 -18.11
C ALA A 100 0.46 12.79 -17.06
N GLN A 101 -0.66 13.51 -17.04
CA GLN A 101 -1.80 13.26 -16.15
C GLN A 101 -2.44 11.90 -16.41
N ASN A 102 -2.76 11.55 -17.66
CA ASN A 102 -3.32 10.24 -18.02
C ASN A 102 -2.46 9.07 -17.51
N ARG A 103 -1.13 9.26 -17.43
CA ARG A 103 -0.22 8.23 -16.95
C ARG A 103 -0.12 8.19 -15.42
N GLN A 104 -0.18 9.34 -14.77
CA GLN A 104 -0.28 9.41 -13.31
C GLN A 104 -1.58 8.72 -12.84
N GLU A 105 -2.71 9.04 -13.48
CA GLU A 105 -4.00 8.41 -13.19
C GLU A 105 -3.99 6.89 -13.40
N ALA A 106 -3.28 6.40 -14.43
CA ALA A 106 -3.13 4.96 -14.64
C ALA A 106 -2.34 4.28 -13.52
N ARG A 107 -1.26 4.92 -13.03
CA ARG A 107 -0.49 4.41 -11.88
C ARG A 107 -1.33 4.44 -10.60
N ASP A 108 -2.02 5.54 -10.36
CA ASP A 108 -2.87 5.73 -9.18
C ASP A 108 -4.02 4.72 -9.16
N ARG A 109 -4.61 4.39 -10.31
CA ARG A 109 -5.61 3.33 -10.42
C ARG A 109 -5.06 1.97 -9.98
N VAL A 110 -3.89 1.58 -10.49
CA VAL A 110 -3.28 0.29 -10.14
C VAL A 110 -2.90 0.24 -8.65
N ALA A 111 -2.43 1.36 -8.09
CA ALA A 111 -2.15 1.46 -6.66
C ALA A 111 -3.43 1.27 -5.83
N LEU A 112 -4.53 1.92 -6.22
CA LEU A 112 -5.84 1.77 -5.56
C LEU A 112 -6.41 0.36 -5.68
N GLU A 113 -6.22 -0.31 -6.81
CA GLU A 113 -6.64 -1.72 -6.98
C GLU A 113 -5.88 -2.64 -6.02
N ARG A 114 -4.54 -2.49 -5.93
CA ARG A 114 -3.73 -3.25 -4.98
C ARG A 114 -4.09 -2.98 -3.52
N ASP A 115 -4.34 -1.73 -3.17
CA ASP A 115 -4.76 -1.36 -1.81
C ASP A 115 -6.10 -2.03 -1.43
N ARG A 116 -7.05 -2.09 -2.36
CA ARG A 116 -8.32 -2.83 -2.16
C ARG A 116 -8.12 -4.33 -1.99
N GLU A 117 -7.26 -4.94 -2.79
CA GLU A 117 -6.92 -6.36 -2.66
C GLU A 117 -6.28 -6.64 -1.30
N GLN A 118 -5.31 -5.83 -0.92
CA GLN A 118 -4.62 -5.94 0.37
C GLN A 118 -5.57 -5.72 1.55
N ALA A 119 -6.49 -4.75 1.48
CA ALA A 119 -7.49 -4.52 2.50
C ALA A 119 -8.45 -5.70 2.64
N THR A 120 -8.83 -6.33 1.53
CA THR A 120 -9.68 -7.53 1.53
C THR A 120 -8.96 -8.71 2.17
N GLN A 121 -7.69 -8.92 1.83
CA GLN A 121 -6.86 -9.97 2.43
C GLN A 121 -6.64 -9.75 3.93
N SER A 122 -6.27 -8.52 4.32
CA SER A 122 -6.08 -8.15 5.72
C SER A 122 -7.34 -8.38 6.56
N ARG A 123 -8.51 -8.07 6.01
CA ARG A 123 -9.79 -8.36 6.67
C ARG A 123 -10.02 -9.86 6.86
N ALA A 124 -9.72 -10.67 5.84
CA ALA A 124 -9.84 -12.13 5.95
C ALA A 124 -8.87 -12.72 6.98
N ASP A 125 -7.63 -12.20 7.04
CA ASP A 125 -6.63 -12.61 8.03
C ASP A 125 -7.07 -12.24 9.46
N MET A 126 -7.65 -11.05 9.65
CA MET A 126 -8.23 -10.67 10.94
C MET A 126 -9.38 -11.57 11.35
N ASP A 127 -10.28 -11.90 10.42
CA ASP A 127 -11.39 -12.83 10.68
C ASP A 127 -10.89 -14.24 11.03
N TYR A 128 -9.82 -14.70 10.37
CA TYR A 128 -9.17 -15.97 10.69
C TYR A 128 -8.55 -15.94 12.09
N LEU A 129 -7.75 -14.92 12.39
CA LEU A 129 -7.13 -14.76 13.72
C LEU A 129 -8.18 -14.64 14.82
N ALA A 130 -9.29 -13.94 14.58
CA ALA A 130 -10.39 -13.83 15.54
C ALA A 130 -11.03 -15.20 15.84
N ARG A 131 -11.22 -16.05 14.81
CA ARG A 131 -11.71 -17.43 15.00
C ARG A 131 -10.69 -18.29 15.74
N GLU A 132 -9.42 -18.16 15.41
CA GLU A 132 -8.35 -18.92 16.07
C GLU A 132 -8.22 -18.55 17.54
N ILE A 133 -8.28 -17.25 17.87
CA ILE A 133 -8.28 -16.75 19.25
C ILE A 133 -9.52 -17.23 20.00
N ALA A 134 -10.70 -17.25 19.35
CA ALA A 134 -11.91 -17.78 19.97
C ALA A 134 -11.78 -19.28 20.28
N GLY A 135 -11.19 -20.06 19.37
CA GLY A 135 -10.88 -21.48 19.58
C GLY A 135 -9.89 -21.69 20.73
N LEU A 136 -8.77 -20.96 20.71
CA LEU A 136 -7.74 -20.98 21.76
C LEU A 136 -8.34 -20.62 23.13
N ARG A 137 -9.20 -19.60 23.18
CA ARG A 137 -9.89 -19.20 24.41
C ARG A 137 -10.76 -20.32 24.95
N MET A 138 -11.46 -21.06 24.10
CA MET A 138 -12.28 -22.19 24.51
C MET A 138 -11.42 -23.33 25.07
N SER A 139 -10.35 -23.71 24.38
CA SER A 139 -9.44 -24.78 24.84
C SER A 139 -8.71 -24.42 26.14
N VAL A 140 -8.29 -23.15 26.29
CA VAL A 140 -7.69 -22.66 27.55
C VAL A 140 -8.75 -22.58 28.66
N GLY A 141 -9.99 -22.21 28.34
CA GLY A 141 -11.10 -22.19 29.29
C GLY A 141 -11.41 -23.57 29.87
N GLU A 142 -11.31 -24.62 29.07
CA GLU A 142 -11.47 -26.02 29.51
C GLU A 142 -10.27 -26.52 30.34
N LEU A 143 -9.03 -26.23 29.91
CA LEU A 143 -7.80 -26.66 30.60
C LEU A 143 -7.53 -25.90 31.91
N ALA A 144 -8.00 -24.67 32.03
CA ALA A 144 -7.91 -23.88 33.26
C ALA A 144 -9.27 -23.82 33.96
N THR A 145 -10.00 -24.94 34.01
CA THR A 145 -11.23 -24.97 34.80
C THR A 145 -10.84 -24.65 36.24
N ARG A 146 -11.40 -23.56 36.79
CA ARG A 146 -11.15 -23.09 38.16
C ARG A 146 -11.25 -24.23 39.17
N ASP A 147 -12.13 -25.19 38.93
CA ASP A 147 -12.34 -26.36 39.78
C ASP A 147 -11.21 -27.40 39.67
N TYR A 148 -10.57 -27.57 38.50
CA TYR A 148 -9.37 -28.39 38.36
C TYR A 148 -8.19 -27.75 39.09
N LEU A 149 -7.89 -26.47 38.80
CA LEU A 149 -6.84 -25.72 39.51
C LEU A 149 -7.07 -25.70 41.02
N ARG A 150 -8.32 -25.55 41.46
CA ARG A 150 -8.69 -25.52 42.89
C ARG A 150 -8.62 -26.90 43.54
N SER A 151 -8.98 -27.98 42.83
CA SER A 151 -8.87 -29.34 43.36
C SER A 151 -7.42 -29.78 43.45
N GLU A 152 -6.60 -29.46 42.44
CA GLU A 152 -5.16 -29.76 42.45
C GLU A 152 -4.43 -28.98 43.56
N LEU A 153 -4.66 -27.66 43.68
CA LEU A 153 -4.08 -26.88 44.79
C LEU A 153 -4.48 -27.43 46.16
N ARG A 154 -5.73 -27.87 46.30
CA ARG A 154 -6.24 -28.40 47.56
C ARG A 154 -5.70 -29.80 47.86
N SER A 155 -5.51 -30.63 46.83
CA SER A 155 -4.87 -31.94 46.91
C SER A 155 -3.45 -31.78 47.43
N GLU A 156 -2.64 -30.95 46.76
CA GLU A 156 -1.25 -30.69 47.12
C GLU A 156 -1.12 -30.13 48.54
N LEU A 157 -1.90 -29.10 48.89
CA LEU A 157 -1.91 -28.54 50.25
C LEU A 157 -2.26 -29.58 51.33
N ARG A 158 -3.20 -30.48 51.03
CA ARG A 158 -3.64 -31.51 51.98
C ARG A 158 -2.61 -32.63 52.10
N SER A 159 -1.87 -32.94 51.04
CA SER A 159 -0.75 -33.88 51.08
C SER A 159 0.40 -33.36 51.96
N ILE A 160 0.81 -32.10 51.76
CA ILE A 160 1.88 -31.46 52.53
C ILE A 160 1.51 -31.39 54.01
N LEU A 161 0.27 -31.00 54.33
CA LEU A 161 -0.21 -30.95 55.71
C LEU A 161 -0.23 -32.33 56.38
N ALA A 162 -0.57 -33.40 55.64
CA ALA A 162 -0.57 -34.76 56.18
C ALA A 162 0.85 -35.24 56.48
N GLU A 163 1.81 -34.93 55.62
CA GLU A 163 3.22 -35.27 55.82
C GLU A 163 3.80 -34.57 57.07
N LEU A 164 3.47 -33.30 57.29
CA LEU A 164 3.84 -32.55 58.50
C LEU A 164 3.23 -33.15 59.79
N ASP A 165 1.95 -33.54 59.76
CA ASP A 165 1.25 -34.11 60.92
C ASP A 165 1.79 -35.51 61.29
N ASP A 166 2.16 -36.31 60.29
CA ASP A 166 2.80 -37.61 60.51
C ASP A 166 4.24 -37.45 61.05
N GLU A 167 5.01 -36.47 60.56
CA GLU A 167 6.32 -36.12 61.13
C GLU A 167 6.21 -35.67 62.59
N GLU A 168 5.22 -34.85 62.95
CA GLU A 168 5.00 -34.44 64.35
C GLU A 168 4.67 -35.64 65.25
N ARG A 169 3.79 -36.54 64.79
CA ARG A 169 3.44 -37.75 65.54
C ARG A 169 4.62 -38.70 65.71
N GLU A 170 5.49 -38.82 64.71
CA GLU A 170 6.72 -39.62 64.82
C GLU A 170 7.70 -39.01 65.83
N ARG A 171 7.84 -37.68 65.83
CA ARG A 171 8.64 -36.96 66.84
C ARG A 171 8.08 -37.16 68.25
N GLU A 172 6.77 -37.07 68.43
CA GLU A 172 6.12 -37.31 69.74
C GLU A 172 6.31 -38.75 70.22
N ARG A 173 6.14 -39.76 69.34
CA ARG A 173 6.37 -41.17 69.69
C ARG A 173 7.84 -41.43 70.06
N SER A 174 8.76 -40.77 69.37
CA SER A 174 10.20 -40.88 69.65
C SER A 174 10.53 -40.29 71.03
N GLN A 175 9.96 -39.12 71.37
CA GLN A 175 10.12 -38.49 72.68
C GLN A 175 9.49 -39.32 73.81
N LEU A 176 8.30 -39.89 73.60
CA LEU A 176 7.64 -40.79 74.56
C LEU A 176 8.40 -42.10 74.76
N GLY A 177 9.04 -42.61 73.70
CA GLY A 177 9.89 -43.80 73.74
C GLY A 177 11.20 -43.57 74.50
N GLU A 178 11.81 -42.39 74.35
CA GLU A 178 13.00 -41.99 75.12
C GLU A 178 12.67 -41.74 76.59
N HIS A 179 11.55 -41.07 76.89
CA HIS A 179 11.19 -40.75 78.27
C HIS A 179 10.95 -42.01 79.12
N ARG A 180 10.38 -43.07 78.51
CA ARG A 180 10.14 -44.37 79.16
C ARG A 180 11.42 -45.21 79.33
N ARG A 181 12.53 -44.83 78.69
CA ARG A 181 13.85 -45.49 78.81
C ARG A 181 14.72 -44.88 79.90
N GLY A 182 14.44 -43.64 80.34
CA GLY A 182 15.18 -42.93 81.38
C GLY A 182 14.75 -43.21 82.83
N GLU A 183 13.64 -43.91 83.05
CA GLU A 183 13.14 -44.26 84.41
C GLU A 183 13.55 -45.67 84.89
N ARG A 184 14.60 -46.27 84.32
CA ARG A 184 15.16 -47.56 84.78
C ARG A 184 16.58 -47.44 85.27
#